data_AF-W7IQ12-F1
#
_entry.id   AF-W7IQ12-F1
#
_cell.length_a   1.000
_cell.length_b   1.000
_cell.length_c   1.000
_cell.angle_alpha   90.00
_cell.angle_beta   90.00
_cell.angle_gamma   90.00
#
_symmetry.space_group_name_H-M   'P 1'
#
loop_
_entity.id
_entity.type
_entity.pdbx_description
1 polymer ?
#
loop_
_entity_poly.entity_id
_entity_poly.type
_entity_poly.pdbx_seq_one_letter_code
_entity_poly.pdbx_strand_id
1 'polypeptide(L)'
;MRHLLTLLHVQGTQAWLRDVGAPLDLGWQAAVLGQRAADTLDDVIDQQIAAFGTAHGLLAAGALDLASETLAAAPRPTATTEQMQLTGMLVFTDSLLAAAGRTGDGQAALDEAAALAERVGEGNAGHFGFGVSNTTVWRMAVALEAGDHAAAAHLADTVTPTAIPSPQRRAAYWADRGRALARIRGRRDDAVRALRQAELISPARLHRHPFTRATLAELAARSRDDAVGRELRGMAHRAGLR
;
A
#
# COMPACT_ATOMS: atom_id res chain seq x y z
N MET A 1 22.99 -6.33 7.11
CA MET A 1 23.31 -7.07 5.87
C MET A 1 22.60 -8.43 5.79
N ARG A 2 22.20 -9.02 6.93
CA ARG A 2 21.26 -10.14 7.00
C ARG A 2 19.90 -9.72 6.38
N HIS A 3 19.23 -10.60 5.65
CA HIS A 3 17.95 -10.39 4.93
C HIS A 3 17.98 -9.55 3.63
N LEU A 4 19.14 -9.01 3.21
CA LEU A 4 19.20 -8.15 2.02
C LEU A 4 18.73 -8.83 0.73
N LEU A 5 18.96 -10.13 0.57
CA LEU A 5 18.59 -10.85 -0.63
C LEU A 5 17.06 -10.93 -0.80
N THR A 6 16.35 -11.33 0.26
CA THR A 6 14.88 -11.37 0.26
C THR A 6 14.28 -9.97 0.14
N LEU A 7 14.84 -9.00 0.87
CA LEU A 7 14.40 -7.60 0.79
C LEU A 7 14.63 -6.97 -0.58
N LEU A 8 15.73 -7.29 -1.26
CA LEU A 8 15.99 -6.83 -2.62
C LEU A 8 14.85 -7.23 -3.55
N HIS A 9 14.39 -8.47 -3.48
CA HIS A 9 13.32 -8.96 -4.33
C HIS A 9 11.94 -8.41 -3.94
N VAL A 10 11.62 -8.37 -2.64
CA VAL A 10 10.29 -7.96 -2.16
C VAL A 10 10.15 -6.43 -2.02
N GLN A 11 11.01 -5.79 -1.24
CA GLN A 11 10.94 -4.34 -0.97
C GLN A 11 11.71 -3.48 -1.96
N GLY A 12 12.67 -4.05 -2.69
CA GLY A 12 13.30 -3.41 -3.83
C GLY A 12 12.50 -3.59 -5.12
N THR A 13 12.65 -4.74 -5.76
CA THR A 13 12.14 -5.03 -7.11
C THR A 13 10.62 -5.07 -7.17
N GLN A 14 9.95 -5.91 -6.38
CA GLN A 14 8.51 -6.09 -6.46
C GLN A 14 7.75 -4.81 -6.09
N ALA A 15 8.14 -4.14 -4.99
CA ALA A 15 7.54 -2.88 -4.57
C ALA A 15 7.70 -1.78 -5.65
N TRP A 16 8.88 -1.66 -6.26
CA TRP A 16 9.12 -0.71 -7.34
C TRP A 16 8.31 -1.03 -8.61
N LEU A 17 8.27 -2.31 -9.02
CA LEU A 17 7.49 -2.77 -10.17
C LEU A 17 6.01 -2.39 -10.03
N ARG A 18 5.44 -2.53 -8.83
CA ARG A 18 4.07 -2.10 -8.52
C ARG A 18 3.90 -0.58 -8.69
N ASP A 19 4.84 0.21 -8.18
CA ASP A 19 4.78 1.67 -8.25
C ASP A 19 4.89 2.19 -9.69
N VAL A 20 5.67 1.52 -10.53
CA VAL A 20 5.79 1.87 -11.96
C VAL A 20 4.73 1.22 -12.84
N GLY A 21 3.74 0.53 -12.25
CA GLY A 21 2.64 -0.12 -12.99
C GLY A 21 3.12 -1.19 -13.98
N ALA A 22 4.18 -1.91 -13.63
CA ALA A 22 4.69 -3.00 -14.45
C ALA A 22 3.69 -4.17 -14.54
N PRO A 23 3.78 -5.00 -15.60
CA PRO A 23 3.03 -6.25 -15.70
C PRO A 23 3.13 -7.13 -14.46
N LEU A 24 2.01 -7.78 -14.09
CA LEU A 24 1.91 -8.58 -12.86
C LEU A 24 2.87 -9.78 -12.84
N ASP A 25 3.21 -10.34 -14.00
CA ASP A 25 4.14 -11.47 -14.14
C ASP A 25 5.56 -11.11 -13.68
N LEU A 26 6.02 -9.87 -13.91
CA LEU A 26 7.32 -9.41 -13.39
C LEU A 26 7.29 -9.29 -11.86
N GLY A 27 6.18 -8.80 -11.31
CA GLY A 27 5.96 -8.75 -9.87
C GLY A 27 5.94 -10.16 -9.25
N TRP A 28 5.32 -11.12 -9.93
CA TRP A 28 5.30 -12.52 -9.54
C TRP A 28 6.69 -13.16 -9.59
N GLN A 29 7.48 -12.92 -10.64
CA GLN A 29 8.87 -13.39 -10.71
C GLN A 29 9.71 -12.86 -9.54
N ALA A 30 9.55 -11.58 -9.19
CA ALA A 30 10.22 -11.00 -8.03
C ALA A 30 9.78 -11.69 -6.71
N ALA A 31 8.49 -11.96 -6.52
CA ALA A 31 8.00 -12.70 -5.35
C ALA A 31 8.58 -14.13 -5.28
N VAL A 32 8.63 -14.85 -6.40
CA VAL A 32 9.24 -16.20 -6.47
C VAL A 32 10.73 -16.18 -6.13
N LEU A 33 11.48 -15.18 -6.62
CA LEU A 33 12.89 -15.01 -6.26
C LEU A 33 13.05 -14.67 -4.78
N GLY A 34 12.16 -13.85 -4.22
CA GLY A 34 12.09 -13.58 -2.78
C GLY A 34 11.84 -14.84 -1.96
N GLN A 35 10.88 -15.68 -2.37
CA GLN A 35 10.61 -16.96 -1.69
C GLN A 35 11.83 -17.89 -1.74
N ARG A 36 12.46 -18.07 -2.90
CA ARG A 36 13.68 -18.88 -3.02
C ARG A 36 14.82 -18.38 -2.14
N ALA A 37 14.97 -17.06 -2.03
CA ALA A 37 15.94 -16.45 -1.15
C ALA A 37 15.64 -16.78 0.32
N ALA A 38 14.39 -16.67 0.74
CA ALA A 38 13.95 -17.03 2.09
C ALA A 38 14.17 -18.52 2.40
N ASP A 39 13.83 -19.41 1.46
CA ASP A 39 14.04 -20.86 1.60
C ASP A 39 15.53 -21.20 1.74
N THR A 40 16.40 -20.46 1.03
CA THR A 40 17.86 -20.65 1.11
C THR A 40 18.44 -20.17 2.44
N LEU A 41 17.89 -19.08 2.99
CA LEU A 41 18.35 -18.49 4.24
C LEU A 41 17.80 -19.20 5.48
N ASP A 42 16.64 -19.86 5.34
CA ASP A 42 15.93 -20.60 6.39
C ASP A 42 15.80 -19.80 7.70
N ASP A 43 15.42 -18.53 7.56
CA ASP A 43 15.28 -17.58 8.67
C ASP A 43 13.84 -17.08 8.74
N VAL A 44 13.29 -17.03 9.96
CA VAL A 44 11.89 -16.66 10.20
C VAL A 44 11.55 -15.26 9.66
N ILE A 45 12.50 -14.32 9.73
CA ILE A 45 12.32 -12.95 9.22
C ILE A 45 12.22 -12.96 7.70
N ASP A 46 13.08 -13.73 7.03
CA ASP A 46 13.04 -13.86 5.57
C ASP A 46 11.74 -14.54 5.11
N GLN A 47 11.26 -15.55 5.84
CA GLN A 47 9.96 -16.19 5.58
C GLN A 47 8.79 -15.19 5.69
N GLN A 48 8.80 -14.29 6.69
CA GLN A 48 7.78 -13.23 6.81
C GLN A 48 7.84 -12.25 5.64
N ILE A 49 9.05 -11.83 5.23
CA ILE A 49 9.24 -10.91 4.10
C ILE A 49 8.74 -11.55 2.80
N ALA A 50 9.10 -12.81 2.55
CA ALA A 50 8.65 -13.55 1.37
C ALA A 50 7.13 -13.74 1.37
N ALA A 51 6.53 -14.14 2.50
CA ALA A 51 5.08 -14.29 2.62
C ALA A 51 4.34 -12.98 2.32
N PHE A 52 4.82 -11.85 2.84
CA PHE A 52 4.27 -10.53 2.52
C PHE A 52 4.30 -10.25 1.00
N GLY A 53 5.45 -10.49 0.36
CA GLY A 53 5.61 -10.30 -1.08
C GLY A 53 4.68 -11.19 -1.90
N THR A 54 4.66 -12.49 -1.59
CA THR A 54 3.83 -13.49 -2.25
C THR A 54 2.33 -13.19 -2.10
N ALA A 55 1.87 -12.90 -0.88
CA ALA A 55 0.47 -12.55 -0.62
C ALA A 55 0.03 -11.31 -1.41
N HIS A 56 0.86 -10.26 -1.47
CA HIS A 56 0.56 -9.08 -2.28
C HIS A 56 0.54 -9.34 -3.79
N GLY A 57 1.38 -10.27 -4.29
CA GLY A 57 1.36 -10.71 -5.68
C GLY A 57 0.06 -11.44 -6.01
N LEU A 58 -0.36 -12.36 -5.14
CA LEU A 58 -1.59 -13.13 -5.28
C LEU A 58 -2.85 -12.25 -5.17
N LEU A 59 -2.87 -11.30 -4.23
CA LEU A 59 -3.92 -10.28 -4.12
C LEU A 59 -4.07 -9.48 -5.41
N ALA A 60 -2.96 -9.00 -5.99
CA ALA A 60 -2.99 -8.25 -7.25
C ALA A 60 -3.49 -9.09 -8.44
N ALA A 61 -3.32 -10.41 -8.39
CA ALA A 61 -3.85 -11.35 -9.37
C ALA A 61 -5.29 -11.83 -9.09
N GLY A 62 -5.89 -11.42 -7.97
CA GLY A 62 -7.23 -11.86 -7.54
C GLY A 62 -7.27 -13.30 -6.97
N ALA A 63 -6.12 -13.91 -6.69
CA ALA A 63 -6.02 -15.26 -6.13
C ALA A 63 -6.15 -15.23 -4.60
N LEU A 64 -7.34 -14.84 -4.11
CA LEU A 64 -7.57 -14.53 -2.69
C LEU A 64 -7.39 -15.76 -1.78
N ASP A 65 -7.83 -16.94 -2.20
CA ASP A 65 -7.69 -18.18 -1.41
C ASP A 65 -6.22 -18.55 -1.21
N LEU A 66 -5.42 -18.49 -2.28
CA LEU A 66 -3.97 -18.75 -2.20
C LEU A 66 -3.25 -17.68 -1.37
N ALA A 67 -3.68 -16.42 -1.43
CA ALA A 67 -3.15 -15.36 -0.58
C ALA A 67 -3.45 -15.64 0.90
N SER A 68 -4.66 -16.13 1.20
CA SER A 68 -5.06 -16.53 2.56
C SER A 68 -4.21 -17.68 3.07
N GLU A 69 -4.04 -18.74 2.28
CA GLU A 69 -3.20 -19.89 2.61
C GLU A 69 -1.74 -19.47 2.87
N THR A 70 -1.20 -18.60 2.03
CA THR A 70 0.16 -18.05 2.19
C THR A 70 0.32 -17.32 3.52
N LEU A 71 -0.64 -16.46 3.88
CA LEU A 71 -0.59 -15.69 5.12
C LEU A 71 -0.84 -16.58 6.36
N ALA A 72 -1.69 -17.59 6.25
CA ALA A 72 -1.96 -18.54 7.33
C ALA A 72 -0.75 -19.43 7.63
N ALA A 73 0.04 -19.78 6.61
CA ALA A 73 1.26 -20.57 6.77
C ALA A 73 2.47 -19.75 7.25
N ALA A 74 2.44 -18.43 7.11
CA ALA A 74 3.56 -17.56 7.45
C ALA A 74 3.81 -17.53 8.97
N PRO A 75 5.08 -17.59 9.43
CA PRO A 75 5.39 -17.50 10.85
C PRO A 75 5.09 -16.10 11.41
N ARG A 76 4.58 -16.04 12.64
CA ARG A 76 4.19 -14.78 13.31
C ARG A 76 4.85 -14.61 14.68
N PRO A 77 6.19 -14.69 14.78
CA PRO A 77 6.86 -14.46 16.04
C PRO A 77 6.69 -13.00 16.50
N THR A 78 6.73 -12.78 17.81
CA THR A 78 6.64 -11.45 18.42
C THR A 78 7.65 -11.28 19.56
N ALA A 79 8.73 -12.06 19.59
CA ALA A 79 9.70 -12.04 20.67
C ALA A 79 10.65 -10.82 20.61
N THR A 80 10.88 -10.27 19.41
CA THR A 80 11.71 -9.06 19.20
C THR A 80 10.92 -7.94 18.54
N THR A 81 11.39 -6.70 18.67
CA THR A 81 10.79 -5.53 18.01
C THR A 81 10.76 -5.65 16.48
N GLU A 82 11.76 -6.31 15.88
CA GLU A 82 11.80 -6.58 14.44
C GLU A 82 10.71 -7.60 14.02
N GLN A 83 10.57 -8.67 14.80
CA GLN A 83 9.52 -9.68 14.58
C GLN A 83 8.11 -9.10 14.73
N MET A 84 7.88 -8.27 15.76
CA MET A 84 6.58 -7.59 15.94
C MET A 84 6.22 -6.71 14.73
N GLN A 85 7.20 -5.99 14.17
CA GLN A 85 6.97 -5.16 12.99
C GLN A 85 6.54 -5.99 11.77
N LEU A 86 7.27 -7.07 11.48
CA LEU A 86 6.96 -7.92 10.31
C LEU A 86 5.68 -8.73 10.50
N THR A 87 5.42 -9.24 11.71
CA THR A 87 4.13 -9.84 12.05
C THR A 87 3.00 -8.84 11.84
N GLY A 88 3.14 -7.60 12.31
CA GLY A 88 2.14 -6.56 12.09
C GLY A 88 1.93 -6.23 10.61
N MET A 89 2.98 -6.29 9.78
CA MET A 89 2.83 -6.14 8.32
C MET A 89 2.04 -7.28 7.67
N LEU A 90 2.20 -8.52 8.13
CA LEU A 90 1.39 -9.66 7.68
C LEU A 90 -0.07 -9.49 8.12
N VAL A 91 -0.30 -9.09 9.37
CA VAL A 91 -1.65 -8.82 9.91
C VAL A 91 -2.35 -7.68 9.15
N PHE A 92 -1.64 -6.62 8.77
CA PHE A 92 -2.20 -5.61 7.87
C PHE A 92 -2.60 -6.20 6.51
N THR A 93 -1.84 -7.17 6.01
CA THR A 93 -2.14 -7.85 4.74
C THR A 93 -3.37 -8.75 4.88
N ASP A 94 -3.56 -9.42 6.03
CA ASP A 94 -4.79 -10.18 6.33
C ASP A 94 -6.02 -9.27 6.28
N SER A 95 -5.93 -8.07 6.86
CA SER A 95 -7.03 -7.11 6.80
C SER A 95 -7.37 -6.67 5.38
N LEU A 96 -6.34 -6.38 4.57
CA LEU A 96 -6.54 -6.00 3.18
C LEU A 96 -7.15 -7.15 2.37
N LEU A 97 -6.70 -8.37 2.61
CA LEU A 97 -7.27 -9.57 2.00
C LEU A 97 -8.73 -9.77 2.40
N ALA A 98 -9.06 -9.59 3.67
CA ALA A 98 -10.43 -9.67 4.15
C ALA A 98 -11.34 -8.64 3.45
N ALA A 99 -10.87 -7.39 3.29
CA ALA A 99 -11.63 -6.37 2.55
C ALA A 99 -11.81 -6.74 1.06
N ALA A 100 -10.76 -7.22 0.39
CA ALA A 100 -10.83 -7.67 -1.00
C ALA A 100 -11.80 -8.85 -1.19
N GLY A 101 -11.79 -9.80 -0.24
CA GLY A 101 -12.69 -10.95 -0.21
C GLY A 101 -14.08 -10.67 0.36
N ARG A 102 -14.33 -9.45 0.88
CA ARG A 102 -15.56 -9.06 1.59
C ARG A 102 -15.88 -9.96 2.77
N THR A 103 -14.86 -10.36 3.51
CA THR A 103 -14.99 -11.16 4.75
C THR A 103 -15.01 -10.24 5.97
N GLY A 104 -15.63 -10.69 7.07
CA GLY A 104 -15.89 -9.85 8.25
C GLY A 104 -14.68 -9.59 9.16
N ASP A 105 -13.58 -10.30 8.96
CA ASP A 105 -12.48 -10.35 9.94
C ASP A 105 -11.45 -9.21 9.79
N GLY A 106 -11.59 -8.35 8.77
CA GLY A 106 -10.59 -7.34 8.45
C GLY A 106 -10.38 -6.28 9.54
N GLN A 107 -11.41 -5.94 10.31
CA GLN A 107 -11.29 -4.95 11.38
C GLN A 107 -10.50 -5.48 12.57
N ALA A 108 -10.70 -6.75 12.94
CA ALA A 108 -9.96 -7.38 14.04
C ALA A 108 -8.45 -7.42 13.74
N ALA A 109 -8.08 -7.75 12.50
CA ALA A 109 -6.69 -7.69 12.07
C ALA A 109 -6.09 -6.27 12.16
N LEU A 110 -6.84 -5.23 11.77
CA LEU A 110 -6.35 -3.84 11.91
C LEU A 110 -6.12 -3.44 13.37
N ASP A 111 -6.98 -3.89 14.28
CA ASP A 111 -6.86 -3.60 15.71
C ASP A 111 -5.69 -4.36 16.35
N GLU A 112 -5.46 -5.62 15.95
CA GLU A 112 -4.28 -6.38 16.35
C GLU A 112 -2.97 -5.71 15.87
N ALA A 113 -2.89 -5.35 14.59
CA ALA A 113 -1.72 -4.65 14.06
C ALA A 113 -1.51 -3.28 14.72
N ALA A 114 -2.59 -2.57 15.05
CA ALA A 114 -2.52 -1.32 15.80
C ALA A 114 -1.92 -1.52 17.21
N ALA A 115 -2.35 -2.55 17.93
CA ALA A 115 -1.80 -2.88 19.24
C ALA A 115 -0.30 -3.24 19.17
N LEU A 116 0.14 -3.93 18.11
CA LEU A 116 1.57 -4.16 17.86
C LEU A 116 2.31 -2.85 17.57
N ALA A 117 1.72 -1.96 16.77
CA ALA A 117 2.30 -0.65 16.46
C ALA A 117 2.46 0.24 17.69
N GLU A 118 1.48 0.24 18.61
CA GLU A 118 1.58 0.99 19.88
C GLU A 118 2.71 0.48 20.77
N ARG A 119 2.92 -0.84 20.81
CA ARG A 119 4.02 -1.45 21.59
C ARG A 119 5.39 -1.16 21.01
N VAL A 120 5.51 -1.11 19.68
CA VAL A 120 6.78 -0.86 18.98
C VAL A 120 7.11 0.63 18.87
N GLY A 121 6.10 1.48 18.72
CA GLY A 121 6.27 2.86 18.24
C GLY A 121 6.51 2.91 16.73
N GLU A 122 7.16 3.98 16.26
CA GLU A 122 7.54 4.09 14.84
C GLU A 122 8.77 3.23 14.55
N GLY A 123 8.64 2.30 13.61
CA GLY A 123 9.66 1.35 13.20
C GLY A 123 9.84 1.29 11.67
N ASN A 124 10.96 0.72 11.24
CA ASN A 124 11.26 0.55 9.82
C ASN A 124 12.01 -0.75 9.51
N ALA A 125 11.73 -1.81 10.27
CA ALA A 125 12.21 -3.15 9.96
C ALA A 125 11.86 -3.51 8.51
N GLY A 126 12.85 -4.02 7.78
CA GLY A 126 12.70 -4.37 6.37
C GLY A 126 12.27 -3.22 5.45
N HIS A 127 12.42 -1.96 5.85
CA HIS A 127 11.95 -0.78 5.10
C HIS A 127 10.42 -0.68 4.90
N PHE A 128 9.62 -1.42 5.69
CA PHE A 128 8.17 -1.42 5.56
C PHE A 128 7.47 -0.20 6.19
N GLY A 129 8.16 0.50 7.09
CA GLY A 129 7.65 1.65 7.85
C GLY A 129 6.55 1.28 8.82
N PHE A 130 6.63 0.13 9.50
CA PHE A 130 5.61 -0.29 10.47
C PHE A 130 5.58 0.62 11.69
N GLY A 131 4.40 1.09 12.10
CA GLY A 131 4.24 1.99 13.23
C GLY A 131 2.86 2.62 13.27
N VAL A 132 2.62 3.46 14.28
CA VAL A 132 1.32 4.08 14.56
C VAL A 132 0.86 4.92 13.36
N SER A 133 1.78 5.70 12.77
CA SER A 133 1.50 6.51 11.58
C SER A 133 1.09 5.67 10.36
N ASN A 134 1.66 4.47 10.21
CA ASN A 134 1.39 3.57 9.09
C ASN A 134 0.07 2.81 9.27
N THR A 135 -0.39 2.59 10.50
CA THR A 135 -1.71 2.01 10.79
C THR A 135 -2.82 2.78 10.10
N THR A 136 -2.81 4.12 10.15
CA THR A 136 -3.83 4.93 9.47
C THR A 136 -3.77 4.77 7.95
N VAL A 137 -2.56 4.70 7.37
CA VAL A 137 -2.39 4.46 5.92
C VAL A 137 -2.98 3.11 5.51
N TRP A 138 -2.77 2.07 6.33
CA TRP A 138 -3.37 0.76 6.10
C TRP A 138 -4.89 0.76 6.26
N ARG A 139 -5.44 1.43 7.29
CA ARG A 139 -6.89 1.61 7.44
C ARG A 139 -7.51 2.31 6.22
N MET A 140 -6.83 3.32 5.66
CA MET A 140 -7.27 3.98 4.43
C MET A 140 -7.28 3.02 3.24
N ALA A 141 -6.23 2.22 3.07
CA ALA A 141 -6.14 1.24 1.99
C ALA A 141 -7.26 0.19 2.08
N VAL A 142 -7.51 -0.34 3.28
CA VAL A 142 -8.59 -1.29 3.56
C VAL A 142 -9.97 -0.68 3.27
N ALA A 143 -10.23 0.55 3.72
CA ALA A 143 -11.48 1.25 3.43
C ALA A 143 -11.68 1.48 1.93
N LEU A 144 -10.64 1.85 1.20
CA LEU A 144 -10.70 2.01 -0.26
C LEU A 144 -10.96 0.68 -0.99
N GLU A 145 -10.35 -0.41 -0.54
CA GLU A 145 -10.58 -1.75 -1.09
C GLU A 145 -12.03 -2.19 -0.86
N ALA A 146 -12.59 -1.90 0.32
CA ALA A 146 -14.00 -2.14 0.63
C ALA A 146 -14.97 -1.18 -0.11
N GLY A 147 -14.47 -0.16 -0.81
CA GLY A 147 -15.26 0.85 -1.49
C GLY A 147 -15.80 1.98 -0.60
N ASP A 148 -15.40 2.02 0.68
CA ASP A 148 -15.78 3.09 1.61
C ASP A 148 -14.84 4.31 1.48
N HIS A 149 -15.07 5.08 0.41
CA HIS A 149 -14.32 6.29 0.14
C HIS A 149 -14.52 7.39 1.21
N ALA A 150 -15.66 7.40 1.90
CA ALA A 150 -15.93 8.38 2.94
C ALA A 150 -15.08 8.09 4.19
N ALA A 151 -15.06 6.84 4.64
CA ALA A 151 -14.20 6.41 5.74
C ALA A 151 -12.72 6.65 5.43
N ALA A 152 -12.26 6.32 4.23
CA ALA A 152 -10.87 6.59 3.82
C ALA A 152 -10.51 8.09 3.88
N ALA A 153 -11.42 8.98 3.47
CA ALA A 153 -11.21 10.42 3.56
C ALA A 153 -11.18 10.92 5.02
N HIS A 154 -12.07 10.40 5.88
CA HIS A 154 -12.10 10.73 7.31
C HIS A 154 -10.84 10.27 8.03
N LEU A 155 -10.39 9.03 7.78
CA LEU A 155 -9.14 8.51 8.30
C LEU A 155 -7.94 9.36 7.87
N ALA A 156 -7.95 9.84 6.63
CA ALA A 156 -6.88 10.71 6.15
C ALA A 156 -6.81 12.05 6.92
N ASP A 157 -7.90 12.53 7.50
CA ASP A 157 -7.94 13.76 8.30
C ASP A 157 -7.39 13.58 9.74
N THR A 158 -7.21 12.34 10.21
CA THR A 158 -6.72 12.07 11.58
C THR A 158 -5.18 12.00 11.70
N VAL A 159 -4.47 12.01 10.57
CA VAL A 159 -3.01 11.91 10.54
C VAL A 159 -2.37 13.11 9.87
N THR A 160 -1.32 13.63 10.50
CA THR A 160 -0.49 14.68 9.91
C THR A 160 0.48 14.04 8.90
N PRO A 161 0.44 14.38 7.60
CA PRO A 161 1.23 13.68 6.57
C PRO A 161 2.75 13.79 6.77
N THR A 162 3.23 14.85 7.42
CA THR A 162 4.66 15.01 7.74
C THR A 162 5.12 14.07 8.84
N ALA A 163 4.22 13.55 9.68
CA ALA A 163 4.53 12.56 10.70
C ALA A 163 4.72 11.14 10.13
N ILE A 164 4.33 10.88 8.89
CA ILE A 164 4.61 9.60 8.20
C ILE A 164 6.09 9.63 7.74
N PRO A 165 7.00 8.84 8.34
CA PRO A 165 8.44 9.00 8.11
C PRO A 165 8.84 8.56 6.69
N SER A 166 8.26 7.45 6.21
CA SER A 166 8.56 6.90 4.89
C SER A 166 7.99 7.78 3.76
N PRO A 167 8.83 8.31 2.85
CA PRO A 167 8.35 9.03 1.67
C PRO A 167 7.40 8.18 0.81
N GLN A 168 7.66 6.89 0.68
CA GLN A 168 6.81 5.95 -0.07
C GLN A 168 5.43 5.83 0.55
N ARG A 169 5.35 5.68 1.89
CA ARG A 169 4.07 5.66 2.61
C ARG A 169 3.34 6.99 2.55
N ARG A 170 4.07 8.11 2.62
CA ARG A 170 3.50 9.45 2.45
C ARG A 170 2.92 9.66 1.04
N ALA A 171 3.60 9.16 0.00
CA ALA A 171 3.06 9.18 -1.36
C ALA A 171 1.79 8.32 -1.49
N ALA A 172 1.78 7.13 -0.87
CA ALA A 172 0.59 6.28 -0.81
C ALA A 172 -0.58 6.97 -0.09
N TYR A 173 -0.33 7.59 1.07
CA TYR A 173 -1.31 8.39 1.80
C TYR A 173 -1.95 9.46 0.91
N TRP A 174 -1.15 10.25 0.20
CA TRP A 174 -1.67 11.32 -0.66
C TRP A 174 -2.43 10.77 -1.87
N ALA A 175 -1.96 9.67 -2.45
CA ALA A 175 -2.64 8.99 -3.55
C ALA A 175 -4.01 8.45 -3.10
N ASP A 176 -4.06 7.78 -1.97
CA ASP A 176 -5.28 7.20 -1.41
C ASP A 176 -6.27 8.26 -0.93
N ARG A 177 -5.79 9.34 -0.31
CA ARG A 177 -6.60 10.53 -0.02
C ARG A 177 -7.20 11.13 -1.29
N GLY A 178 -6.40 11.26 -2.35
CA GLY A 178 -6.85 11.73 -3.66
C GLY A 178 -7.93 10.84 -4.27
N ARG A 179 -7.73 9.52 -4.23
CA ARG A 179 -8.71 8.52 -4.68
C ARG A 179 -10.03 8.60 -3.91
N ALA A 180 -9.95 8.71 -2.58
CA ALA A 180 -11.12 8.84 -1.71
C ALA A 180 -11.93 10.12 -2.04
N LEU A 181 -11.26 11.27 -2.04
CA LEU A 181 -11.90 12.57 -2.27
C LEU A 181 -12.48 12.70 -3.68
N ALA A 182 -11.90 12.04 -4.69
CA ALA A 182 -12.43 12.04 -6.06
C ALA A 182 -13.85 11.45 -6.14
N ARG A 183 -14.24 10.63 -5.17
CA ARG A 183 -15.55 9.95 -5.08
C ARG A 183 -16.56 10.69 -4.20
N ILE A 184 -16.16 11.79 -3.56
CA ILE A 184 -17.02 12.59 -2.70
C ILE A 184 -17.48 13.85 -3.43
N ARG A 185 -18.80 14.08 -3.48
CA ARG A 185 -19.40 15.26 -4.13
C ARG A 185 -18.81 16.55 -3.54
N GLY A 186 -18.39 17.46 -4.41
CA GLY A 186 -17.84 18.76 -4.00
C GLY A 186 -16.37 18.74 -3.55
N ARG A 187 -15.71 17.58 -3.51
CA ARG A 187 -14.31 17.45 -3.07
C ARG A 187 -13.29 17.28 -4.21
N ARG A 188 -13.70 17.55 -5.46
CA ARG A 188 -12.84 17.47 -6.67
C ARG A 188 -11.51 18.18 -6.48
N ASP A 189 -11.54 19.44 -6.05
CA ASP A 189 -10.34 20.26 -6.01
C ASP A 189 -9.36 19.77 -4.94
N ASP A 190 -9.88 19.28 -3.81
CA ASP A 190 -9.06 18.65 -2.77
C ASP A 190 -8.45 17.33 -3.25
N ALA A 191 -9.20 16.56 -4.04
CA ALA A 191 -8.68 15.35 -4.68
C ALA A 191 -7.49 15.68 -5.60
N VAL A 192 -7.62 16.71 -6.45
CA VAL A 192 -6.54 17.15 -7.35
C VAL A 192 -5.31 17.62 -6.56
N ARG A 193 -5.50 18.39 -5.48
CA ARG A 193 -4.39 18.82 -4.62
C ARG A 193 -3.69 17.65 -3.94
N ALA A 194 -4.44 16.66 -3.43
CA ALA A 194 -3.88 15.47 -2.82
C ALA A 194 -3.08 14.63 -3.83
N LEU A 195 -3.63 14.39 -5.03
CA LEU A 195 -2.91 13.70 -6.11
C LEU A 195 -1.64 14.45 -6.53
N ARG A 196 -1.68 15.79 -6.55
CA ARG A 196 -0.47 16.59 -6.84
C ARG A 196 0.60 16.43 -5.77
N GLN A 197 0.24 16.35 -4.48
CA GLN A 197 1.20 16.04 -3.42
C GLN A 197 1.80 14.64 -3.59
N ALA A 198 0.99 13.65 -3.98
CA ALA A 198 1.50 12.32 -4.31
C ALA A 198 2.50 12.37 -5.48
N GLU A 199 2.21 13.15 -6.53
CA GLU A 199 3.11 13.35 -7.67
C GLU A 199 4.46 13.91 -7.27
N LEU A 200 4.48 14.93 -6.40
CA LEU A 200 5.69 15.61 -5.98
C LEU A 200 6.64 14.66 -5.24
N ILE A 201 6.09 13.66 -4.55
CA ILE A 201 6.88 12.67 -3.78
C ILE A 201 7.25 11.47 -4.65
N SER A 202 6.30 10.94 -5.42
CA SER A 202 6.50 9.78 -6.31
C SER A 202 5.73 9.96 -7.63
N PRO A 203 6.35 10.60 -8.64
CA PRO A 203 5.74 10.78 -9.95
C PRO A 203 5.34 9.45 -10.58
N ALA A 204 6.23 8.44 -10.49
CA ALA A 204 5.99 7.12 -11.06
C ALA A 204 4.72 6.47 -10.51
N ARG A 205 4.54 6.48 -9.18
CA ARG A 205 3.32 5.96 -8.54
C ARG A 205 2.09 6.67 -9.08
N LEU A 206 2.08 8.00 -9.11
CA LEU A 206 0.90 8.72 -9.59
C LEU A 206 0.60 8.39 -11.07
N HIS A 207 1.62 8.41 -11.92
CA HIS A 207 1.46 8.29 -13.36
C HIS A 207 1.21 6.87 -13.84
N ARG A 208 1.68 5.86 -13.11
CA ARG A 208 1.70 4.48 -13.60
C ARG A 208 0.84 3.52 -12.80
N HIS A 209 0.60 3.77 -11.52
CA HIS A 209 -0.20 2.87 -10.70
C HIS A 209 -1.65 2.80 -11.22
N PRO A 210 -2.24 1.60 -11.40
CA PRO A 210 -3.56 1.46 -12.04
C PRO A 210 -4.66 2.30 -11.39
N PHE A 211 -4.74 2.28 -10.05
CA PHE A 211 -5.77 3.04 -9.34
C PHE A 211 -5.65 4.55 -9.48
N THR A 212 -4.44 5.12 -9.39
CA THR A 212 -4.26 6.57 -9.54
C THR A 212 -4.49 7.01 -10.98
N ARG A 213 -4.06 6.20 -11.97
CA ARG A 213 -4.37 6.44 -13.39
C ARG A 213 -5.87 6.46 -13.65
N ALA A 214 -6.61 5.50 -13.10
CA ALA A 214 -8.06 5.45 -13.23
C ALA A 214 -8.72 6.69 -12.62
N THR A 215 -8.29 7.11 -11.42
CA THR A 215 -8.77 8.34 -10.78
C THR A 215 -8.43 9.59 -11.59
N LEU A 216 -7.21 9.70 -12.14
CA LEU A 216 -6.83 10.81 -13.01
C LEU A 216 -7.69 10.87 -14.27
N ALA A 217 -7.92 9.73 -14.93
CA ALA A 217 -8.77 9.66 -16.12
C ALA A 217 -10.21 10.09 -15.80
N GLU A 218 -10.77 9.59 -14.69
CA GLU A 218 -12.11 9.93 -14.24
C GLU A 218 -12.27 11.44 -13.94
N LEU A 219 -11.31 12.02 -13.22
CA LEU A 219 -11.31 13.44 -12.92
C LEU A 219 -11.12 14.26 -14.20
N ALA A 220 -10.20 13.85 -15.09
CA ALA A 220 -9.87 14.56 -16.32
C ALA A 220 -11.06 14.64 -17.29
N ALA A 221 -11.84 13.56 -17.39
CA ALA A 221 -13.09 13.52 -18.17
C ALA A 221 -14.13 14.55 -17.70
N ARG A 222 -14.04 14.98 -16.43
CA ARG A 222 -14.91 16.00 -15.83
C ARG A 222 -14.18 17.31 -15.54
N SER A 223 -13.04 17.52 -16.20
CA SER A 223 -12.21 18.70 -15.97
C SER A 223 -12.90 19.97 -16.48
N ARG A 224 -12.71 21.06 -15.77
CA ARG A 224 -13.24 22.40 -16.09
C ARG A 224 -12.11 23.26 -16.66
N ASP A 225 -12.46 24.36 -17.30
CA ASP A 225 -11.46 25.35 -17.71
C ASP A 225 -11.12 26.32 -16.58
N ASP A 226 -10.49 25.77 -15.54
CA ASP A 226 -10.03 26.47 -14.34
C ASP A 226 -8.57 26.10 -14.02
N ALA A 227 -7.97 26.76 -13.03
CA ALA A 227 -6.58 26.49 -12.63
C ALA A 227 -6.38 25.04 -12.17
N VAL A 228 -7.34 24.50 -11.43
CA VAL A 228 -7.34 23.09 -10.96
C VAL A 228 -7.42 22.13 -12.14
N GLY A 229 -8.25 22.45 -13.13
CA GLY A 229 -8.41 21.68 -14.36
C GLY A 229 -7.16 21.69 -15.22
N ARG A 230 -6.43 22.80 -15.29
CA ARG A 230 -5.10 22.86 -15.93
C ARG A 230 -4.09 21.94 -15.24
N GLU A 231 -4.01 21.98 -13.91
CA GLU A 231 -3.12 21.11 -13.14
C GLU A 231 -3.45 19.62 -13.39
N LEU A 232 -4.74 19.29 -13.33
CA LEU A 232 -5.24 17.95 -13.60
C LEU A 232 -4.95 17.47 -15.03
N ARG A 233 -5.15 18.31 -16.05
CA ARG A 233 -4.77 18.00 -17.44
C ARG A 233 -3.27 17.78 -17.57
N GLY A 234 -2.46 18.56 -16.85
CA GLY A 234 -1.01 18.38 -16.79
C GLY A 234 -0.61 17.03 -16.18
N MET A 235 -1.20 16.64 -15.05
CA MET A 235 -0.98 15.32 -14.44
C MET A 235 -1.45 14.18 -15.36
N ALA A 236 -2.62 14.31 -15.98
CA ALA A 236 -3.16 13.33 -16.93
C ALA A 236 -2.23 13.16 -18.14
N HIS A 237 -1.73 14.25 -18.71
CA HIS A 237 -0.78 14.22 -19.81
C HIS A 237 0.54 13.52 -19.45
N ARG A 238 1.12 13.82 -18.27
CA ARG A 238 2.33 13.13 -17.79
C ARG A 238 2.09 11.64 -17.49
N ALA A 239 0.86 11.29 -17.13
CA ALA A 239 0.39 9.91 -17.06
C ALA A 239 0.08 9.30 -18.44
N GLY A 240 0.25 10.00 -19.56
CA GLY A 240 -0.06 9.47 -20.89
C GLY A 240 -1.55 9.21 -21.11
N LEU A 241 -2.41 9.92 -20.38
CA LEU A 241 -3.85 9.96 -20.59
C LEU A 241 -4.17 11.13 -21.55
N ARG A 242 -5.15 10.92 -22.44
CA ARG A 242 -5.60 11.91 -23.43
C ARG A 242 -6.99 12.40 -23.09
#